data_AF-A0A817HP01-F1
#
_entry.id   AF-A0A817HP01-F1
#
_cell.length_a   1.000
_cell.length_b   1.000
_cell.length_c   1.000
_cell.angle_alpha   90.00
_cell.angle_beta   90.00
_cell.angle_gamma   90.00
#
_symmetry.space_group_name_H-M   'P 1'
#
loop_
_entity.id
_entity.type
_entity.pdbx_description
1 polymer ?
#
loop_
_entity_poly.entity_id
_entity_poly.type
_entity_poly.pdbx_seq_one_letter_code
_entity_poly.pdbx_strand_id
1 'polypeptide(L)'
;MSQCQHENVVRFYTSFVVGEELWLIMKLLDGGSLLDVIRYTMQRGNCRNGVLDEVAIATVLREVIKGLEYFHTNGHIHRDIKAGNILLGTDGSVQIADFGVSAFIASGGDMTRDKQRHTFVGTPCWMAPEVMEQQPTGYDTKADIWSFGILAIELATGTAPYHKYPPMKVLIMTLQNEPPTLDICAEDRDQYKQYSKTFRKLIEQCLQKNPADRPTAKQLLKHDFFKKAKDRSYIAKYLALKFQDRKKMEEKTVNRRKPTSVRAVRVSDSGEWTFSSGSDGENASGNETTVNDDLANKIKQLENQTVKNIGDLIEKNESLAKSNLSSNEGTSQTASDDITTAVKELSTDDNQVLKFTLRIRNAQGDLHDIKFEFNKATETVPDVVSEMVSANLIDERDAQPVTSTMTKLVENPSLSTATFALKSYVDPSQPSDDKLLIGFAQLSLNT
;
A
#
# COMPACT_ATOMS: atom_id res chain seq x y z
N MET A 1 7.41 25.35 11.13
CA MET A 1 8.38 25.06 10.04
C MET A 1 9.51 26.10 9.96
N SER A 2 9.24 27.41 9.85
CA SER A 2 10.29 28.43 9.68
C SER A 2 11.32 28.54 10.82
N GLN A 3 10.98 28.10 12.03
CA GLN A 3 11.88 28.10 13.19
C GLN A 3 12.76 26.85 13.28
N CYS A 4 12.50 25.81 12.47
CA CYS A 4 13.24 24.57 12.50
C CYS A 4 14.46 24.66 11.58
N GLN A 5 15.66 24.74 12.16
CA GLN A 5 16.93 24.76 11.42
C GLN A 5 17.88 23.73 12.01
N HIS A 6 18.13 22.68 11.24
CA HIS A 6 19.07 21.63 11.59
C HIS A 6 19.67 21.05 10.31
N GLU A 7 20.92 20.60 10.39
CA GLU A 7 21.65 20.11 9.22
C GLU A 7 21.03 18.85 8.59
N ASN A 8 20.40 18.01 9.42
CA ASN A 8 19.72 16.79 9.00
C ASN A 8 18.20 16.98 8.81
N VAL A 9 17.71 18.21 8.70
CA VAL A 9 16.31 18.53 8.40
C VAL A 9 16.27 19.41 7.16
N VAL A 10 15.36 19.13 6.23
CA VAL A 10 15.23 19.93 5.01
C VAL A 10 14.85 21.36 5.40
N ARG A 11 15.65 22.31 4.93
CA ARG A 11 15.45 23.72 5.25
C ARG A 11 14.21 24.24 4.53
N PHE A 12 13.23 24.67 5.31
CA PHE A 12 12.11 25.47 4.83
C PHE A 12 12.52 26.94 4.75
N TYR A 13 12.32 27.57 3.60
CA TYR A 13 12.64 28.98 3.38
C TYR A 13 11.43 29.87 3.62
N THR A 14 10.32 29.61 2.93
CA THR A 14 9.09 30.42 3.03
C THR A 14 7.89 29.66 2.47
N SER A 15 6.69 30.19 2.70
CA SER A 15 5.45 29.73 2.05
C SER A 15 4.60 30.92 1.63
N PHE A 16 3.86 30.76 0.55
CA PHE A 16 2.90 31.75 0.09
C PHE A 16 1.79 31.07 -0.72
N VAL A 17 0.67 31.75 -0.90
CA VAL A 17 -0.48 31.23 -1.64
C VAL A 17 -0.45 31.78 -3.06
N VAL A 18 -0.62 30.91 -4.05
CA VAL A 18 -0.75 31.24 -5.47
C VAL A 18 -2.07 30.70 -5.96
N GLY A 19 -3.05 31.57 -6.19
CA GLY A 19 -4.43 31.14 -6.49
C GLY A 19 -5.03 30.36 -5.33
N GLU A 20 -5.38 29.10 -5.56
CA GLU A 20 -5.92 28.17 -4.55
C GLU A 20 -4.85 27.23 -3.96
N GLU A 21 -3.59 27.39 -4.36
CA GLU A 21 -2.50 26.50 -3.96
C GLU A 21 -1.60 27.13 -2.88
N LEU A 22 -1.24 26.33 -1.87
CA LEU A 22 -0.20 26.69 -0.91
C LEU A 22 1.16 26.22 -1.42
N TRP A 23 2.05 27.16 -1.73
CA TRP A 23 3.41 26.86 -2.17
C TRP A 23 4.37 26.87 -0.98
N LEU A 24 5.17 25.81 -0.85
CA LEU A 24 6.20 25.66 0.17
C LEU A 24 7.57 25.70 -0.49
N ILE A 25 8.38 26.71 -0.17
CA ILE A 25 9.72 26.89 -0.72
C ILE A 25 10.73 26.27 0.25
N MET A 26 11.46 25.27 -0.22
CA MET A 26 12.41 24.50 0.58
C MET A 26 13.71 24.24 -0.19
N LYS A 27 14.75 23.81 0.53
CA LYS A 27 16.04 23.43 -0.08
C LYS A 27 15.83 22.25 -1.03
N LEU A 28 16.27 22.41 -2.28
CA LEU A 28 16.35 21.33 -3.25
C LEU A 28 17.49 20.37 -2.90
N LEU A 29 17.19 19.07 -2.82
CA LEU A 29 18.16 17.99 -2.72
C LEU A 29 18.12 17.16 -3.99
N ASP A 30 19.23 17.21 -4.73
CA ASP A 30 19.40 16.67 -6.08
C ASP A 30 19.81 15.19 -6.12
N GLY A 31 20.10 14.60 -4.96
CA GLY A 31 20.41 13.18 -4.79
C GLY A 31 19.19 12.29 -4.54
N GLY A 32 17.96 12.79 -4.73
CA GLY A 32 16.73 12.01 -4.57
C GLY A 32 16.49 11.46 -3.16
N SER A 33 15.60 10.48 -3.04
CA SER A 33 15.28 9.82 -1.77
C SER A 33 16.03 8.50 -1.58
N LEU A 34 16.10 8.01 -0.33
CA LEU A 34 16.56 6.64 -0.08
C LEU A 34 15.67 5.59 -0.75
N LEU A 35 14.37 5.85 -0.91
CA LEU A 35 13.47 4.95 -1.64
C LEU A 35 13.92 4.79 -3.10
N ASP A 36 14.40 5.87 -3.73
CA ASP A 36 14.95 5.81 -5.09
C ASP A 36 16.23 4.97 -5.13
N VAL A 37 17.08 5.07 -4.10
CA VAL A 37 18.30 4.26 -3.96
C VAL A 37 17.95 2.78 -3.79
N ILE A 38 16.95 2.46 -2.97
CA ILE A 38 16.45 1.08 -2.78
C ILE A 38 15.95 0.51 -4.11
N ARG A 39 15.02 1.22 -4.77
CA ARG A 39 14.45 0.79 -6.07
C ARG A 39 15.52 0.55 -7.11
N TYR A 40 16.46 1.48 -7.23
CA TYR A 40 17.58 1.34 -8.16
C TYR A 40 18.44 0.11 -7.85
N THR A 41 18.70 -0.16 -6.58
CA THR A 41 19.52 -1.31 -6.15
C THR A 41 18.81 -2.63 -6.41
N MET A 42 17.52 -2.72 -6.10
CA MET A 42 16.69 -3.92 -6.33
C MET A 42 16.55 -4.26 -7.82
N GLN A 43 16.53 -3.25 -8.71
CA GLN A 43 16.42 -3.48 -10.15
C GLN A 43 17.69 -4.01 -10.81
N ARG A 44 18.87 -3.74 -10.22
CA ARG A 44 20.18 -4.04 -10.87
C ARG A 44 21.04 -5.05 -10.12
N GLY A 45 20.83 -5.19 -8.82
CA GLY A 45 21.64 -6.04 -7.95
C GLY A 45 20.93 -7.32 -7.55
N ASN A 46 21.71 -8.38 -7.33
CA ASN A 46 21.21 -9.53 -6.59
C ASN A 46 21.05 -9.12 -5.11
N CYS A 47 19.85 -8.69 -4.74
CA CYS A 47 19.52 -8.22 -3.39
C CYS A 47 19.03 -9.35 -2.48
N ARG A 48 19.26 -10.63 -2.85
CA ARG A 48 18.80 -11.77 -2.05
C ARG A 48 19.27 -11.67 -0.61
N ASN A 49 20.52 -11.27 -0.38
CA ASN A 49 21.08 -11.20 0.98
C ASN A 49 20.84 -9.84 1.68
N GLY A 50 20.19 -8.89 1.02
CA GLY A 50 19.96 -7.53 1.51
C GLY A 50 20.24 -6.45 0.47
N VAL A 51 19.62 -5.28 0.65
CA VAL A 51 19.66 -4.15 -0.28
C VAL A 51 20.86 -3.25 0.01
N LEU A 52 21.01 -2.80 1.25
CA LEU A 52 22.13 -1.97 1.70
C LEU A 52 22.98 -2.71 2.72
N ASP A 53 24.29 -2.49 2.69
CA ASP A 53 25.20 -3.01 3.69
C ASP A 53 25.11 -2.21 5.00
N GLU A 54 25.54 -2.81 6.11
CA GLU A 54 25.42 -2.17 7.42
C GLU A 54 26.20 -0.85 7.53
N VAL A 55 27.26 -0.67 6.74
CA VAL A 55 28.04 0.57 6.74
C VAL A 55 27.21 1.72 6.14
N ALA A 56 26.55 1.51 5.00
CA ALA A 56 25.64 2.48 4.43
C ALA A 56 24.45 2.75 5.35
N ILE A 57 23.82 1.69 5.88
CA ILE A 57 22.68 1.82 6.80
C ILE A 57 23.07 2.62 8.04
N ALA A 58 24.17 2.27 8.71
CA ALA A 58 24.64 2.99 9.90
C ALA A 58 24.95 4.45 9.61
N THR A 59 25.55 4.74 8.45
CA THR A 59 25.90 6.11 8.06
C THR A 59 24.67 6.97 7.88
N VAL A 60 23.66 6.46 7.17
CA VAL A 60 22.40 7.16 6.91
C VAL A 60 21.56 7.29 8.17
N LEU A 61 21.32 6.18 8.89
CA LEU A 61 20.49 6.18 10.08
C LEU A 61 21.06 7.06 11.20
N ARG A 62 22.39 7.22 11.28
CA ARG A 62 23.02 8.17 12.22
C ARG A 62 22.60 9.61 11.95
N GLU A 63 22.49 10.00 10.67
CA GLU A 63 22.07 11.35 10.30
C GLU A 63 20.57 11.55 10.52
N VAL A 64 19.75 10.52 10.25
CA VAL A 64 18.31 10.55 10.55
C VAL A 64 18.06 10.69 12.05
N ILE A 65 18.75 9.93 12.90
CA ILE A 65 18.52 9.98 14.35
C ILE A 65 18.97 11.32 14.97
N LYS A 66 19.97 12.02 14.38
CA LYS A 66 20.31 13.40 14.76
C LYS A 66 19.17 14.38 14.43
N GLY A 67 18.57 14.24 13.26
CA GLY A 67 17.39 15.01 12.87
C GLY A 67 16.20 14.77 13.81
N LEU A 68 15.96 13.51 14.19
CA LEU A 68 14.93 13.16 15.18
C LEU A 68 15.24 13.69 16.58
N GLU A 69 16.48 13.60 17.05
CA GLU A 69 16.89 14.20 18.33
C GLU A 69 16.59 15.70 18.36
N TYR A 70 16.89 16.40 17.25
CA TYR A 70 16.54 17.82 17.11
C TYR A 70 15.03 18.04 17.22
N PHE A 71 14.20 17.29 16.50
CA PHE A 71 12.75 17.42 16.61
C PHE A 71 12.25 17.16 18.05
N HIS A 72 12.66 16.04 18.64
CA HIS A 72 12.20 15.63 19.96
C HIS A 72 12.62 16.60 21.06
N THR A 73 13.83 17.15 20.98
CA THR A 73 14.32 18.17 21.94
C THR A 73 13.55 19.48 21.84
N ASN A 74 13.03 19.82 20.66
CA ASN A 74 12.21 21.01 20.43
C ASN A 74 10.69 20.75 20.60
N GLY A 75 10.29 19.59 21.15
CA GLY A 75 8.88 19.25 21.36
C GLY A 75 8.10 18.97 20.07
N HIS A 76 8.80 18.58 19.02
CA HIS A 76 8.24 18.26 17.71
C HIS A 76 8.25 16.76 17.44
N ILE A 77 7.23 16.27 16.72
CA ILE A 77 7.13 14.88 16.26
C ILE A 77 7.03 14.88 14.74
N HIS A 78 7.82 14.05 14.07
CA HIS A 78 7.84 14.00 12.62
C HIS A 78 6.58 13.34 12.02
N ARG A 79 6.24 12.11 12.49
CA ARG A 79 5.06 11.29 12.14
C ARG A 79 5.08 10.51 10.82
N ASP A 80 5.97 10.84 9.88
CA ASP A 80 6.07 10.09 8.61
C ASP A 80 7.53 9.72 8.28
N ILE A 81 8.22 9.05 9.22
CA ILE A 81 9.58 8.56 8.98
C ILE A 81 9.52 7.29 8.13
N LYS A 82 10.08 7.37 6.91
CA LYS A 82 10.18 6.29 5.91
C LYS A 82 11.26 6.63 4.88
N ALA A 83 11.75 5.66 4.09
CA ALA A 83 12.84 5.91 3.15
C ALA A 83 12.51 6.96 2.08
N GLY A 84 11.22 7.12 1.72
CA GLY A 84 10.76 8.15 0.80
C GLY A 84 10.98 9.59 1.31
N ASN A 85 10.97 9.79 2.63
CA ASN A 85 11.11 11.11 3.24
C ASN A 85 12.53 11.40 3.72
N ILE A 86 13.48 10.50 3.45
CA ILE A 86 14.90 10.74 3.69
C ILE A 86 15.55 11.11 2.37
N LEU A 87 15.88 12.38 2.23
CA LEU A 87 16.44 12.97 1.02
C LEU A 87 17.96 13.09 1.13
N LEU A 88 18.60 13.02 -0.03
CA LEU A 88 20.06 12.99 -0.16
C LEU A 88 20.54 14.14 -1.03
N GLY A 89 21.60 14.83 -0.62
CA GLY A 89 22.32 15.77 -1.47
C GLY A 89 23.47 15.11 -2.23
N THR A 90 23.84 15.65 -3.38
CA THR A 90 25.05 15.24 -4.12
C THR A 90 26.35 15.43 -3.33
N ASP A 91 26.34 16.31 -2.33
CA ASP A 91 27.40 16.51 -1.32
C ASP A 91 27.47 15.39 -0.26
N GLY A 92 26.56 14.43 -0.32
CA GLY A 92 26.43 13.34 0.66
C GLY A 92 25.69 13.74 1.94
N SER A 93 25.01 14.89 1.94
CA SER A 93 24.11 15.27 3.03
C SER A 93 22.87 14.36 3.07
N VAL A 94 22.38 14.08 4.27
CA VAL A 94 21.19 13.27 4.53
C VAL A 94 20.24 14.11 5.36
N GLN A 95 19.04 14.38 4.85
CA GLN A 95 18.07 15.27 5.48
C GLN A 95 16.67 14.66 5.50
N ILE A 96 15.94 14.88 6.59
CA ILE A 96 14.54 14.48 6.74
C ILE A 96 13.63 15.55 6.10
N ALA A 97 12.75 15.13 5.20
CA ALA A 97 11.75 15.94 4.51
C ALA A 97 10.33 15.73 5.05
N ASP A 98 9.35 16.49 4.55
CA ASP A 98 7.92 16.35 4.85
C ASP A 98 7.48 16.53 6.31
N PHE A 99 8.28 17.26 7.10
CA PHE A 99 7.90 17.76 8.44
C PHE A 99 6.73 18.78 8.42
N GLY A 100 6.16 19.11 7.25
CA GLY A 100 5.08 20.09 7.13
C GLY A 100 3.71 19.63 7.63
N VAL A 101 3.52 18.32 7.82
CA VAL A 101 2.31 17.70 8.37
C VAL A 101 2.48 17.37 9.87
N SER A 102 3.63 17.72 10.45
CA SER A 102 3.99 17.47 11.84
C SER A 102 3.21 18.38 12.79
N ALA A 103 2.52 17.79 13.78
CA ALA A 103 1.77 18.57 14.76
C ALA A 103 2.65 19.00 15.94
N PHE A 104 2.39 20.21 16.41
CA PHE A 104 2.96 20.74 17.66
C PHE A 104 2.32 20.02 18.85
N ILE A 105 3.11 19.44 19.75
CA ILE A 105 2.60 19.01 21.06
C ILE A 105 2.44 20.27 21.89
N ALA A 106 1.20 20.74 22.08
CA ALA A 106 0.91 21.84 23.00
C ALA A 106 1.05 21.34 24.44
N SER A 107 2.28 21.29 24.96
CA SER A 107 2.53 21.18 26.39
C SER A 107 2.26 22.53 27.05
N GLY A 108 0.98 22.85 27.28
CA GLY A 108 0.59 24.08 27.98
C GLY A 108 -0.88 24.46 27.83
N GLY A 109 -1.74 23.83 28.63
CA GLY A 109 -2.85 24.50 29.33
C GLY A 109 -3.99 25.16 28.55
N ASP A 110 -4.05 25.11 27.22
CA ASP A 110 -5.17 25.68 26.46
C ASP A 110 -6.18 24.61 26.02
N MET A 111 -7.03 24.21 26.98
CA MET A 111 -8.20 23.32 26.80
C MET A 111 -9.27 23.85 25.82
N THR A 112 -9.06 25.02 25.20
CA THR A 112 -10.02 25.63 24.29
C THR A 112 -9.78 25.26 22.82
N ARG A 113 -8.71 24.51 22.51
CA ARG A 113 -8.40 23.97 21.17
C ARG A 113 -8.53 22.44 21.09
N ASP A 114 -9.35 21.84 21.95
CA ASP A 114 -9.71 20.41 22.00
C ASP A 114 -10.57 19.92 20.81
N LYS A 115 -10.42 20.53 19.62
CA LYS A 115 -10.77 19.86 18.36
C LYS A 115 -9.53 19.13 17.87
N GLN A 116 -9.30 18.00 18.55
CA GLN A 116 -8.41 16.91 18.17
C GLN A 116 -8.33 16.78 16.65
N ARG A 117 -7.13 16.96 16.09
CA ARG A 117 -6.83 16.55 14.71
C ARG A 117 -6.78 15.02 14.69
N HIS A 118 -7.96 14.39 14.61
CA HIS A 118 -8.20 12.95 14.43
C HIS A 118 -7.98 12.47 13.00
N THR A 119 -7.18 13.18 12.20
CA THR A 119 -6.88 12.74 10.83
C THR A 119 -5.83 11.63 10.90
N PHE A 120 -6.22 10.43 10.45
CA PHE A 120 -5.38 9.25 10.21
C PHE A 120 -4.31 9.61 9.16
N VAL A 121 -3.22 10.22 9.61
CA VAL A 121 -2.12 10.64 8.72
C VAL A 121 -0.86 9.89 9.14
N GLY A 122 -0.43 9.01 8.25
CA GLY A 122 0.76 8.18 8.38
C GLY A 122 0.73 7.06 7.35
N THR A 123 1.88 6.53 6.96
CA THR A 123 1.94 5.35 6.09
C THR A 123 1.83 4.09 6.96
N PRO A 124 0.75 3.28 6.88
CA PRO A 124 0.39 2.28 7.89
C PRO A 124 1.50 1.31 8.31
N CYS A 125 2.38 0.91 7.39
CA CYS A 125 3.46 -0.03 7.70
C CYS A 125 4.57 0.55 8.61
N TRP A 126 4.64 1.87 8.75
CA TRP A 126 5.64 2.58 9.58
C TRP A 126 5.04 3.11 10.89
N MET A 127 3.73 2.97 11.10
CA MET A 127 3.04 3.52 12.27
C MET A 127 3.23 2.64 13.50
N ALA A 128 3.38 3.29 14.66
CA ALA A 128 3.52 2.63 15.95
C ALA A 128 2.17 2.13 16.49
N PRO A 129 2.13 1.03 17.27
CA PRO A 129 0.88 0.44 17.77
C PRO A 129 0.05 1.41 18.63
N GLU A 130 0.67 2.24 19.46
CA GLU A 130 -0.03 3.24 20.26
C GLU A 130 -0.66 4.36 19.43
N VAL A 131 -0.08 4.66 18.26
CA VAL A 131 -0.65 5.61 17.29
C VAL A 131 -1.90 5.01 16.66
N MET A 132 -1.92 3.70 16.50
CA MET A 132 -3.03 2.93 15.95
C MET A 132 -4.19 2.79 16.96
N GLU A 133 -3.90 2.74 18.27
CA GLU A 133 -4.88 2.61 19.36
C GLU A 133 -5.59 3.92 19.78
N GLN A 134 -5.26 5.07 19.19
CA GLN A 134 -5.87 6.38 19.50
C GLN A 134 -5.91 6.73 21.00
N GLN A 135 -4.84 6.44 21.76
CA GLN A 135 -4.84 6.67 23.21
C GLN A 135 -5.07 8.16 23.58
N PRO A 136 -5.80 8.46 24.69
CA PRO A 136 -6.17 9.83 25.10
C PRO A 136 -4.98 10.76 25.38
N THR A 137 -3.80 10.19 25.65
CA THR A 137 -2.57 10.91 25.97
C THR A 137 -1.89 11.55 24.75
N GLY A 138 -2.38 11.29 23.54
CA GLY A 138 -1.85 11.88 22.33
C GLY A 138 -0.48 11.30 21.92
N TYR A 139 -0.09 11.63 20.69
CA TYR A 139 1.13 11.19 20.03
C TYR A 139 2.38 11.59 20.84
N ASP A 140 3.30 10.65 21.10
CA ASP A 140 4.61 10.91 21.72
C ASP A 140 5.75 10.79 20.70
N THR A 141 6.87 11.46 20.98
CA THR A 141 8.17 11.37 20.29
C THR A 141 8.65 9.92 20.07
N LYS A 142 8.22 8.98 20.93
CA LYS A 142 8.50 7.54 20.82
C LYS A 142 7.87 6.87 19.61
N ALA A 143 6.84 7.45 19.00
CA ALA A 143 6.26 6.95 17.75
C ALA A 143 7.27 7.04 16.59
N ASP A 144 8.02 8.14 16.49
CA ASP A 144 9.07 8.30 15.47
C ASP A 144 10.19 7.26 15.66
N ILE A 145 10.44 6.81 16.89
CA ILE A 145 11.45 5.77 17.18
C ILE A 145 11.00 4.40 16.65
N TRP A 146 9.71 4.08 16.74
CA TRP A 146 9.17 2.89 16.09
C TRP A 146 9.31 2.98 14.56
N SER A 147 8.90 4.09 13.96
CA SER A 147 9.03 4.32 12.52
C SER A 147 10.48 4.27 12.06
N PHE A 148 11.42 4.74 12.88
CA PHE A 148 12.87 4.60 12.65
C PHE A 148 13.32 3.12 12.64
N GLY A 149 12.77 2.28 13.52
CA GLY A 149 13.00 0.83 13.49
C GLY A 149 12.50 0.18 12.21
N ILE A 150 11.32 0.58 11.72
CA ILE A 150 10.79 0.11 10.44
C ILE A 150 11.65 0.59 9.27
N LEU A 151 12.10 1.86 9.28
CA LEU A 151 13.05 2.38 8.30
C LEU A 151 14.34 1.54 8.27
N ALA A 152 14.86 1.11 9.41
CA ALA A 152 16.05 0.24 9.45
C ALA A 152 15.81 -1.09 8.73
N ILE A 153 14.64 -1.72 8.93
CA ILE A 153 14.24 -2.93 8.18
C ILE A 153 14.12 -2.61 6.69
N GLU A 154 13.42 -1.54 6.34
CA GLU A 154 13.20 -1.10 4.95
C GLU A 154 14.51 -0.90 4.19
N LEU A 155 15.54 -0.33 4.82
CA LEU A 155 16.86 -0.16 4.21
C LEU A 155 17.62 -1.47 4.00
N ALA A 156 17.36 -2.48 4.83
CA ALA A 156 18.00 -3.79 4.73
C ALA A 156 17.29 -4.70 3.73
N THR A 157 15.96 -4.76 3.74
CA THR A 157 15.15 -5.69 2.93
C THR A 157 14.60 -5.06 1.65
N GLY A 158 14.55 -3.72 1.60
CA GLY A 158 13.98 -2.93 0.51
C GLY A 158 12.49 -2.59 0.69
N THR A 159 11.82 -3.18 1.67
CA THR A 159 10.38 -3.00 1.90
C THR A 159 10.06 -3.05 3.39
N ALA A 160 8.99 -2.36 3.81
CA ALA A 160 8.49 -2.52 5.17
C ALA A 160 7.94 -3.96 5.43
N PRO A 161 7.94 -4.44 6.69
CA PRO A 161 7.51 -5.79 7.08
C PRO A 161 6.21 -6.29 6.44
N TYR A 162 5.17 -5.45 6.44
CA TYR A 162 3.82 -5.82 6.05
C TYR A 162 3.37 -5.17 4.73
N HIS A 163 4.31 -4.76 3.87
CA HIS A 163 4.02 -4.02 2.63
C HIS A 163 3.09 -4.73 1.64
N LYS A 164 2.94 -6.06 1.74
CA LYS A 164 2.08 -6.88 0.87
C LYS A 164 0.61 -6.83 1.27
N TYR A 165 0.29 -6.31 2.46
CA TYR A 165 -1.06 -6.35 3.00
C TYR A 165 -1.77 -4.99 2.87
N PRO A 166 -3.10 -4.99 2.73
CA PRO A 166 -3.89 -3.77 2.76
C PRO A 166 -3.75 -3.01 4.10
N PRO A 167 -3.93 -1.67 4.13
CA PRO A 167 -3.76 -0.83 5.32
C PRO A 167 -4.40 -1.35 6.61
N MET A 168 -5.65 -1.82 6.54
CA MET A 168 -6.38 -2.34 7.72
C MET A 168 -5.77 -3.64 8.25
N LYS A 169 -5.28 -4.50 7.36
CA LYS A 169 -4.62 -5.74 7.77
C LYS A 169 -3.26 -5.46 8.40
N VAL A 170 -2.51 -4.49 7.87
CA VAL A 170 -1.26 -4.00 8.48
C VAL A 170 -1.51 -3.48 9.90
N LEU A 171 -2.59 -2.72 10.09
CA LEU A 171 -3.01 -2.19 11.39
C LEU A 171 -3.22 -3.32 12.40
N ILE A 172 -4.06 -4.29 12.06
CA ILE A 172 -4.40 -5.44 12.91
C ILE A 172 -3.15 -6.27 13.22
N MET A 173 -2.35 -6.61 12.21
CA MET A 173 -1.13 -7.39 12.39
C MET A 173 -0.13 -6.66 13.29
N THR A 174 0.00 -5.35 13.13
CA THR A 174 0.90 -4.52 13.95
C THR A 174 0.43 -4.42 15.40
N LEU A 175 -0.86 -4.54 15.68
CA LEU A 175 -1.41 -4.54 17.05
C LEU A 175 -1.35 -5.91 17.72
N GLN A 176 -1.76 -6.96 16.99
CA GLN A 176 -1.95 -8.31 17.55
C GLN A 176 -0.71 -9.19 17.56
N ASN A 177 0.17 -9.06 16.57
CA ASN A 177 1.37 -9.91 16.48
C ASN A 177 2.54 -9.36 17.30
N GLU A 178 3.54 -10.20 17.54
CA GLU A 178 4.84 -9.77 18.05
C GLU A 178 5.47 -8.70 17.14
N PRO A 179 6.29 -7.78 17.70
CA PRO A 179 6.97 -6.77 16.89
C PRO A 179 7.76 -7.37 15.73
N PRO A 180 7.74 -6.71 14.55
CA PRO A 180 8.43 -7.26 13.39
C PRO A 180 9.94 -7.28 13.60
N THR A 181 10.58 -8.35 13.13
CA THR A 181 12.04 -8.49 13.12
C THR A 181 12.57 -8.39 11.70
N LEU A 182 13.89 -8.32 11.54
CA LEU A 182 14.53 -8.25 10.22
C LEU A 182 14.14 -9.44 9.30
N ASP A 183 13.93 -10.62 9.87
CA ASP A 183 13.70 -11.85 9.11
C ASP A 183 12.22 -12.07 8.76
N ILE A 184 11.32 -11.16 9.11
CA ILE A 184 9.88 -11.33 8.84
C ILE A 184 9.55 -11.37 7.35
N CYS A 185 10.39 -10.73 6.52
CA CYS A 185 10.29 -10.78 5.06
C CYS A 185 11.28 -11.77 4.43
N ALA A 186 11.93 -12.64 5.21
CA ALA A 186 12.87 -13.62 4.67
C ALA A 186 12.12 -14.79 4.03
N GLU A 187 12.52 -15.16 2.83
CA GLU A 187 12.10 -16.37 2.11
C GLU A 187 12.88 -17.60 2.61
N ASP A 188 14.14 -17.40 3.01
CA ASP A 188 15.02 -18.46 3.53
C ASP A 188 15.59 -18.12 4.91
N ARG A 189 15.84 -19.14 5.75
CA ARG A 189 16.36 -18.99 7.11
C ARG A 189 17.65 -18.16 7.22
N ASP A 190 18.54 -18.28 6.24
CA ASP A 190 19.86 -17.64 6.25
C ASP A 190 19.94 -16.39 5.36
N GLN A 191 18.82 -15.92 4.79
CA GLN A 191 18.79 -14.82 3.83
C GLN A 191 19.46 -13.55 4.35
N TYR A 192 19.14 -13.13 5.58
CA TYR A 192 19.67 -11.91 6.20
C TYR A 192 20.72 -12.20 7.29
N LYS A 193 21.40 -13.34 7.23
CA LYS A 193 22.40 -13.75 8.22
C LYS A 193 23.63 -12.83 8.28
N GLN A 194 23.93 -12.13 7.19
CA GLN A 194 25.05 -11.18 7.13
C GLN A 194 24.86 -9.97 8.05
N TYR A 195 23.62 -9.64 8.42
CA TYR A 195 23.33 -8.56 9.34
C TYR A 195 23.62 -8.98 10.78
N SER A 196 24.45 -8.18 11.42
CA SER A 196 25.02 -8.42 12.74
C SER A 196 23.98 -8.43 13.85
N LYS A 197 24.29 -9.12 14.95
CA LYS A 197 23.50 -9.10 16.17
C LYS A 197 23.31 -7.67 16.70
N THR A 198 24.31 -6.81 16.51
CA THR A 198 24.23 -5.39 16.92
C THR A 198 23.15 -4.65 16.13
N PHE A 199 23.01 -4.88 14.82
CA PHE A 199 21.94 -4.26 14.04
C PHE A 199 20.56 -4.78 14.43
N ARG A 200 20.44 -6.10 14.63
CA ARG A 200 19.19 -6.73 15.10
C ARG A 200 18.75 -6.19 16.46
N LYS A 201 19.70 -5.99 17.38
CA LYS A 201 19.45 -5.37 18.69
C LYS A 201 18.97 -3.92 18.57
N LEU A 202 19.50 -3.15 17.62
CA LEU A 202 19.02 -1.78 17.36
C LEU A 202 17.54 -1.80 16.95
N ILE A 203 17.18 -2.67 16.01
CA ILE A 203 15.80 -2.84 15.53
C ILE A 203 14.88 -3.25 16.68
N GLU A 204 15.27 -4.28 17.45
CA GLU A 204 14.52 -4.78 18.59
C GLU A 204 14.26 -3.70 19.65
N GLN A 205 15.27 -2.88 19.99
CA GLN A 205 15.10 -1.77 20.93
C GLN A 205 14.12 -0.70 20.43
N CYS A 206 14.06 -0.47 19.11
CA CYS A 206 13.15 0.50 18.52
C CYS A 206 11.70 -0.04 18.43
N LEU A 207 11.55 -1.34 18.13
CA LEU A 207 10.26 -1.99 17.89
C LEU A 207 9.73 -2.67 19.15
N GLN A 208 9.45 -1.85 20.17
CA GLN A 208 8.77 -2.29 21.39
C GLN A 208 7.31 -1.83 21.37
N LYS A 209 6.36 -2.69 21.72
CA LYS A 209 4.93 -2.31 21.74
C LYS A 209 4.68 -1.17 22.70
N ASN A 210 5.21 -1.29 23.91
CA ASN A 210 5.15 -0.24 24.92
C ASN A 210 6.11 0.91 24.54
N PRO A 211 5.63 2.16 24.36
CA PRO A 211 6.45 3.31 24.01
C PRO A 211 7.50 3.68 25.07
N ALA A 212 7.23 3.36 26.35
CA ALA A 212 8.15 3.65 27.44
C ALA A 212 9.47 2.88 27.32
N ASP A 213 9.41 1.64 26.81
CA ASP A 213 10.56 0.75 26.65
C ASP A 213 11.45 1.13 25.47
N ARG A 214 10.96 1.98 24.56
CA ARG A 214 11.75 2.50 23.44
C ARG A 214 12.77 3.53 23.94
N PRO A 215 14.04 3.46 23.51
CA PRO A 215 15.02 4.48 23.83
C PRO A 215 14.69 5.82 23.15
N THR A 216 15.17 6.91 23.72
CA THR A 216 15.13 8.24 23.08
C THR A 216 16.13 8.33 21.93
N ALA A 217 15.93 9.26 20.99
CA ALA A 217 16.88 9.51 19.91
C ALA A 217 18.31 9.77 20.41
N LYS A 218 18.44 10.53 21.50
CA LYS A 218 19.71 10.80 22.19
C LYS A 218 20.39 9.56 22.75
N GLN A 219 19.62 8.59 23.26
CA GLN A 219 20.14 7.32 23.74
C GLN A 219 20.55 6.42 22.56
N LEU A 220 19.74 6.38 21.50
CA LEU A 220 20.03 5.60 20.30
C LEU A 220 21.30 6.05 19.60
N LEU A 221 21.58 7.36 19.56
CA LEU A 221 22.83 7.89 18.98
C LEU A 221 24.11 7.26 19.57
N LYS A 222 24.06 6.75 20.80
CA LYS A 222 25.18 6.10 21.49
C LYS A 222 25.26 4.59 21.21
N HIS A 223 24.34 4.03 20.45
CA HIS A 223 24.27 2.60 20.19
C HIS A 223 25.48 2.13 19.36
N ASP A 224 26.03 0.95 19.70
CA ASP A 224 27.26 0.42 19.10
C ASP A 224 27.19 0.22 17.58
N PHE A 225 25.98 0.05 17.03
CA PHE A 225 25.76 -0.05 15.58
C PHE A 225 26.33 1.17 14.83
N PHE A 226 26.19 2.38 15.40
CA PHE A 226 26.63 3.62 14.76
C PHE A 226 28.15 3.78 14.73
N LYS A 227 28.93 2.92 15.40
CA LYS A 227 30.39 2.85 15.23
C LYS A 227 30.81 2.45 13.82
N LYS A 228 29.92 1.81 13.05
CA LYS A 228 30.14 1.43 11.64
C LYS A 228 29.98 2.61 10.68
N ALA A 229 29.33 3.68 11.11
CA ALA A 229 29.00 4.83 10.27
C ALA A 229 30.25 5.56 9.77
N LYS A 230 30.26 5.89 8.48
CA LYS A 230 31.31 6.64 7.80
C LYS A 230 30.95 8.13 7.71
N ASP A 231 31.73 8.88 6.94
CA ASP A 231 31.55 10.31 6.72
C ASP A 231 30.66 10.59 5.51
N ARG A 232 30.39 11.88 5.24
CA ARG A 232 29.58 12.29 4.08
C ARG A 232 30.23 11.93 2.75
N SER A 233 31.57 11.90 2.69
CA SER A 233 32.27 11.52 1.46
C SER A 233 31.97 10.09 1.04
N TYR A 234 31.75 9.19 2.01
CA TYR A 234 31.29 7.83 1.73
C TYR A 234 29.91 7.81 1.07
N ILE A 235 28.93 8.57 1.60
CA ILE A 235 27.59 8.66 1.00
C ILE A 235 27.66 9.32 -0.38
N ALA A 236 28.39 10.43 -0.53
CA ALA A 236 28.56 11.10 -1.82
C ALA A 236 29.14 10.16 -2.88
N LYS A 237 30.15 9.35 -2.54
CA LYS A 237 30.71 8.33 -3.44
C LYS A 237 29.71 7.20 -3.73
N TYR A 238 29.05 6.70 -2.69
CA TYR A 238 28.03 5.65 -2.82
C TYR A 238 26.90 6.08 -3.76
N LEU A 239 26.46 7.32 -3.64
CA LEU A 239 25.46 7.94 -4.49
C LEU A 239 26.00 8.22 -5.90
N ALA A 240 27.17 8.85 -6.04
CA ALA A 240 27.76 9.16 -7.34
C ALA A 240 27.89 7.91 -8.23
N LEU A 241 28.29 6.77 -7.64
CA LEU A 241 28.34 5.48 -8.35
C LEU A 241 26.97 5.05 -8.88
N LYS A 242 25.90 5.23 -8.10
CA LYS A 242 24.53 4.83 -8.48
C LYS A 242 23.83 5.87 -9.39
N PHE A 243 24.16 7.16 -9.27
CA PHE A 243 23.59 8.24 -10.08
C PHE A 243 24.26 8.42 -11.44
N GLN A 244 25.57 8.20 -11.56
CA GLN A 244 26.25 8.19 -12.87
C GLN A 244 25.66 7.12 -13.79
N ASP A 245 25.29 5.98 -13.22
CA ASP A 245 24.58 4.93 -13.91
C ASP A 245 23.13 5.29 -14.26
N ARG A 246 22.45 6.08 -13.42
CA ARG A 246 21.08 6.57 -13.66
C ARG A 246 21.04 7.56 -14.82
N LYS A 247 21.93 8.57 -14.87
CA LYS A 247 22.01 9.54 -15.98
C LYS A 247 22.26 8.88 -17.33
N LYS A 248 23.18 7.90 -17.39
CA LYS A 248 23.43 7.10 -18.60
C LYS A 248 22.20 6.31 -19.07
N MET A 249 21.27 6.00 -18.16
CA MET A 249 20.02 5.30 -18.48
C MET A 249 18.93 6.28 -18.91
N GLU A 250 18.74 7.38 -18.19
CA GLU A 250 17.80 8.44 -18.59
C GLU A 250 18.14 8.99 -19.98
N GLU A 251 19.42 9.17 -20.32
CA GLU A 251 19.83 9.53 -21.68
C GLU A 251 19.47 8.46 -22.73
N LYS A 252 19.49 7.18 -22.36
CA LYS A 252 19.08 6.05 -23.23
C LYS A 252 17.56 5.90 -23.34
N THR A 253 16.79 6.16 -22.29
CA THR A 253 15.32 6.12 -22.31
C THR A 253 14.71 7.38 -22.90
N VAL A 254 15.32 8.55 -22.71
CA VAL A 254 14.91 9.82 -23.33
C VAL A 254 15.14 9.77 -24.84
N ASN A 255 16.24 9.19 -25.31
CA ASN A 255 16.44 8.95 -26.76
C ASN A 255 15.45 7.93 -27.37
N ARG A 256 14.70 7.19 -26.55
CA ARG A 256 13.62 6.28 -27.00
C ARG A 256 12.22 6.87 -26.87
N ARG A 257 12.05 7.98 -26.14
CA ARG A 257 10.74 8.62 -25.93
C ARG A 257 10.75 9.97 -26.64
N LYS A 258 10.16 10.03 -27.84
CA LYS A 258 9.72 11.31 -28.41
C LYS A 258 8.79 12.00 -27.40
N PRO A 259 8.86 13.32 -27.23
CA PRO A 259 8.09 14.03 -26.21
C PRO A 259 6.61 13.94 -26.56
N THR A 260 5.85 13.15 -25.81
CA THR A 260 4.40 13.25 -25.79
C THR A 260 4.05 14.56 -25.10
N SER A 261 3.48 15.47 -25.88
CA SER A 261 2.91 16.74 -25.41
C SER A 261 2.06 16.49 -24.16
N VAL A 262 2.36 17.22 -23.10
CA VAL A 262 1.53 17.29 -21.91
C VAL A 262 0.13 17.74 -22.35
N ARG A 263 -0.90 16.97 -22.00
CA ARG A 263 -2.29 17.22 -22.33
C ARG A 263 -2.72 18.51 -21.62
N ALA A 264 -2.81 19.62 -22.34
CA ALA A 264 -3.31 20.87 -21.80
C ALA A 264 -4.82 20.76 -21.59
N VAL A 265 -5.27 20.84 -20.34
CA VAL A 265 -6.68 20.97 -19.97
C VAL A 265 -7.05 22.44 -20.13
N ARG A 266 -8.14 22.74 -20.87
CA ARG A 266 -8.72 24.08 -20.92
C ARG A 266 -10.15 24.01 -20.39
N VAL A 267 -10.50 24.99 -19.57
CA VAL A 267 -11.88 25.21 -19.07
C VAL A 267 -12.60 26.08 -20.11
N SER A 268 -13.80 25.69 -20.50
CA SER A 268 -14.66 26.51 -21.36
C SER A 268 -15.43 27.53 -20.51
N ASP A 269 -15.86 28.64 -21.11
CA ASP A 269 -16.53 29.75 -20.42
C ASP A 269 -17.90 29.39 -19.79
N SER A 270 -18.38 28.15 -19.95
CA SER A 270 -19.57 27.60 -19.28
C SER A 270 -19.26 26.69 -18.08
N GLY A 271 -17.98 26.54 -17.69
CA GLY A 271 -17.58 25.83 -16.47
C GLY A 271 -17.64 24.29 -16.55
N GLU A 272 -17.78 23.71 -17.73
CA GLU A 272 -17.83 22.25 -17.93
C GLU A 272 -16.49 21.70 -18.44
N TRP A 273 -16.07 20.56 -17.88
CA TRP A 273 -14.78 19.91 -18.17
C TRP A 273 -14.87 19.06 -19.44
N THR A 274 -14.43 19.59 -20.58
CA THR A 274 -14.42 18.84 -21.85
C THR A 274 -13.04 18.30 -22.20
N PHE A 275 -12.93 16.98 -22.39
CA PHE A 275 -11.75 16.33 -22.97
C PHE A 275 -11.85 16.36 -24.50
N SER A 276 -11.05 17.19 -25.18
CA SER A 276 -10.95 17.12 -26.63
C SER A 276 -10.18 15.84 -27.02
N SER A 277 -10.87 14.88 -27.64
CA SER A 277 -10.25 13.82 -28.42
C SER A 277 -9.88 14.41 -29.78
N GLY A 278 -8.61 14.79 -29.94
CA GLY A 278 -8.06 15.13 -31.26
C GLY A 278 -8.07 13.88 -32.13
N SER A 279 -8.99 13.82 -33.08
CA SER A 279 -8.92 12.94 -34.24
C SER A 279 -7.84 13.49 -35.18
N ASP A 280 -6.85 12.68 -35.55
CA ASP A 280 -6.16 12.81 -36.84
C ASP A 280 -5.60 11.45 -37.30
N GLY A 281 -6.25 10.95 -38.35
CA GLY A 281 -5.77 10.23 -39.54
C GLY A 281 -4.38 9.57 -39.59
N GLU A 282 -4.44 8.26 -39.85
CA GLU A 282 -3.73 7.44 -40.85
C GLU A 282 -2.26 7.72 -41.30
N ASN A 283 -1.55 6.58 -41.41
CA ASN A 283 -0.38 6.26 -42.25
C ASN A 283 1.03 6.67 -41.78
N ALA A 284 1.73 5.70 -41.16
CA ALA A 284 3.04 5.24 -41.66
C ALA A 284 3.45 3.91 -40.98
N SER A 285 3.48 2.85 -41.78
CA SER A 285 4.04 1.52 -41.52
C SER A 285 5.55 1.54 -41.26
N GLY A 286 6.05 0.69 -40.34
CA GLY A 286 7.46 0.30 -40.34
C GLY A 286 8.03 -0.27 -39.03
N ASN A 287 7.84 -1.58 -38.84
CA ASN A 287 8.66 -2.56 -38.10
C ASN A 287 9.16 -2.25 -36.66
N GLU A 288 8.48 -2.85 -35.66
CA GLU A 288 9.13 -3.51 -34.51
C GLU A 288 8.12 -4.44 -33.79
N THR A 289 7.80 -5.58 -34.41
CA THR A 289 7.05 -6.69 -33.79
C THR A 289 7.75 -8.00 -34.13
N THR A 290 8.61 -8.54 -33.24
CA THR A 290 9.12 -9.91 -33.40
C THR A 290 9.53 -10.65 -32.11
N VAL A 291 9.14 -10.22 -30.90
CA VAL A 291 9.46 -11.02 -29.69
C VAL A 291 8.24 -11.43 -28.87
N ASN A 292 7.21 -10.58 -28.78
CA ASN A 292 6.00 -10.92 -28.01
C ASN A 292 4.96 -11.72 -28.82
N ASP A 293 4.85 -11.49 -30.12
CA ASP A 293 3.89 -12.23 -30.97
C ASP A 293 4.32 -13.68 -31.19
N ASP A 294 5.62 -13.96 -31.25
CA ASP A 294 6.14 -15.32 -31.35
C ASP A 294 5.89 -16.13 -30.07
N LEU A 295 5.96 -15.48 -28.90
CA LEU A 295 5.65 -16.13 -27.62
C LEU A 295 4.14 -16.39 -27.49
N ALA A 296 3.30 -15.44 -27.90
CA ALA A 296 1.84 -15.60 -27.91
C ALA A 296 1.39 -16.69 -28.89
N ASN A 297 2.00 -16.78 -30.06
CA ASN A 297 1.73 -17.83 -31.03
C ASN A 297 2.20 -19.20 -30.53
N LYS A 298 3.33 -19.28 -29.82
CA LYS A 298 3.81 -20.53 -29.21
C LYS A 298 2.90 -21.01 -28.07
N ILE A 299 2.37 -20.08 -27.26
CA ILE A 299 1.40 -20.38 -26.21
C ILE A 299 0.11 -20.92 -26.83
N LYS A 300 -0.45 -20.26 -27.85
CA LYS A 300 -1.64 -20.77 -28.57
C LYS A 300 -1.41 -22.11 -29.25
N GLN A 301 -0.21 -22.36 -29.77
CA GLN A 301 0.13 -23.63 -30.41
C GLN A 301 0.28 -24.76 -29.39
N LEU A 302 0.83 -24.47 -28.21
CA LEU A 302 0.91 -25.40 -27.08
C LEU A 302 -0.47 -25.70 -26.50
N GLU A 303 -1.32 -24.68 -26.32
CA GLU A 303 -2.72 -24.83 -25.87
C GLU A 303 -3.53 -25.70 -26.83
N ASN A 304 -3.39 -25.48 -28.14
CA ASN A 304 -4.07 -26.31 -29.14
C ASN A 304 -3.53 -27.75 -29.16
N GLN A 305 -2.25 -27.96 -28.84
CA GLN A 305 -1.68 -29.32 -28.71
C GLN A 305 -2.17 -30.02 -27.44
N THR A 306 -2.30 -29.33 -26.31
CA THR A 306 -2.88 -29.91 -25.09
C THR A 306 -4.35 -30.25 -25.27
N VAL A 307 -5.14 -29.38 -25.90
CA VAL A 307 -6.56 -29.65 -26.18
C VAL A 307 -6.72 -30.85 -27.11
N LYS A 308 -5.86 -30.99 -28.13
CA LYS A 308 -5.88 -32.17 -29.02
C LYS A 308 -5.48 -33.46 -28.30
N ASN A 309 -4.44 -33.41 -27.47
CA ASN A 309 -4.01 -34.57 -26.69
C ASN A 309 -5.06 -35.01 -25.66
N ILE A 310 -5.81 -34.08 -25.08
CA ILE A 310 -6.93 -34.38 -24.17
C ILE A 310 -8.10 -35.00 -24.95
N GLY A 311 -8.42 -34.49 -26.15
CA GLY A 311 -9.42 -35.09 -27.03
C GLY A 311 -9.09 -36.52 -27.44
N ASP A 312 -7.85 -36.78 -27.83
CA ASP A 312 -7.39 -38.13 -28.22
C ASP A 312 -7.38 -39.11 -27.03
N LEU A 313 -7.19 -38.62 -25.80
CA LEU A 313 -7.29 -39.42 -24.56
C LEU A 313 -8.75 -39.75 -24.20
N ILE A 314 -9.68 -38.83 -24.49
CA ILE A 314 -11.13 -39.06 -24.29
C ILE A 314 -11.65 -40.08 -25.30
N GLU A 315 -11.28 -39.99 -26.59
CA GLU A 315 -11.65 -41.00 -27.60
C GLU A 315 -11.04 -42.38 -27.32
N LYS A 316 -9.81 -42.44 -26.78
CA LYS A 316 -9.21 -43.70 -26.32
C LYS A 316 -9.96 -44.30 -25.12
N ASN A 317 -10.42 -43.49 -24.17
CA ASN A 317 -11.19 -43.97 -23.03
C ASN A 317 -12.61 -44.40 -23.42
N GLU A 318 -13.25 -43.71 -24.37
CA GLU A 318 -14.56 -44.13 -24.88
C GLU A 318 -14.50 -45.42 -25.70
N SER A 319 -13.42 -45.64 -26.46
CA SER A 319 -13.21 -46.90 -27.18
C SER A 319 -12.86 -48.06 -26.23
N LEU A 320 -12.12 -47.81 -25.14
CA LEU A 320 -11.87 -48.79 -24.06
C LEU A 320 -13.13 -49.11 -23.22
N ALA A 321 -14.04 -48.14 -23.06
CA ALA A 321 -15.33 -48.35 -22.39
C ALA A 321 -16.31 -49.15 -23.26
N LYS A 322 -16.31 -48.93 -24.59
CA LYS A 322 -17.14 -49.70 -25.54
C LYS A 322 -16.67 -51.14 -25.75
N SER A 323 -15.42 -51.48 -25.47
CA SER A 323 -14.92 -52.87 -25.52
C SER A 323 -15.20 -53.68 -24.25
N ASN A 324 -15.69 -53.07 -23.16
CA ASN A 324 -15.80 -53.72 -21.84
C ASN A 324 -17.21 -53.78 -21.22
N LEU A 325 -18.29 -53.61 -21.99
CA LEU A 325 -19.65 -53.95 -21.53
C LEU A 325 -20.46 -54.65 -22.62
N SER A 326 -20.34 -55.98 -22.64
CA SER A 326 -21.44 -56.89 -22.97
C SER A 326 -22.09 -57.29 -21.64
N SER A 327 -23.41 -57.08 -21.51
CA SER A 327 -24.28 -57.33 -20.33
C SER A 327 -23.97 -56.42 -19.13
N ASN A 328 -24.84 -55.52 -18.66
CA ASN A 328 -26.21 -55.74 -18.22
C ASN A 328 -26.92 -54.39 -17.99
N GLU A 329 -28.25 -54.42 -17.96
CA GLU A 329 -29.17 -53.26 -17.98
C GLU A 329 -29.13 -52.36 -16.72
N GLY A 330 -29.43 -51.06 -16.91
CA GLY A 330 -29.96 -50.20 -15.85
C GLY A 330 -29.59 -48.71 -15.94
N THR A 331 -30.55 -47.89 -16.39
CA THR A 331 -30.72 -46.44 -16.10
C THR A 331 -29.59 -45.46 -16.45
N SER A 332 -29.79 -44.65 -17.50
CA SER A 332 -29.25 -43.28 -17.61
C SER A 332 -29.90 -42.50 -18.75
N GLN A 333 -30.87 -41.65 -18.41
CA GLN A 333 -31.20 -40.43 -19.16
C GLN A 333 -31.05 -39.29 -18.15
N THR A 334 -29.96 -38.53 -18.26
CA THR A 334 -29.68 -37.17 -17.69
C THR A 334 -28.16 -37.00 -17.52
N ALA A 335 -27.41 -36.86 -18.63
CA ALA A 335 -26.00 -36.49 -18.57
C ALA A 335 -25.48 -35.82 -19.86
N SER A 336 -26.38 -35.39 -20.75
CA SER A 336 -25.99 -34.82 -22.06
C SER A 336 -26.25 -33.31 -22.16
N ASP A 337 -26.93 -32.70 -21.19
CA ASP A 337 -27.27 -31.27 -21.23
C ASP A 337 -26.37 -30.39 -20.34
N ASP A 338 -25.62 -30.99 -19.42
CA ASP A 338 -24.78 -30.23 -18.46
C ASP A 338 -23.39 -29.85 -18.99
N ILE A 339 -22.90 -30.49 -20.06
CA ILE A 339 -21.55 -30.22 -20.59
C ILE A 339 -21.56 -29.08 -21.62
N THR A 340 -22.64 -28.93 -22.40
CA THR A 340 -22.77 -27.86 -23.40
C THR A 340 -22.98 -26.48 -22.76
N THR A 341 -23.49 -26.45 -21.52
CA THR A 341 -23.70 -25.22 -20.74
C THR A 341 -22.38 -24.75 -20.10
N ALA A 342 -21.54 -25.67 -19.62
CA ALA A 342 -20.25 -25.35 -18.98
C ALA A 342 -19.18 -24.79 -19.95
N VAL A 343 -19.28 -25.07 -21.25
CA VAL A 343 -18.29 -24.62 -22.26
C VAL A 343 -18.59 -23.22 -22.81
N LYS A 344 -19.75 -22.63 -22.49
CA LYS A 344 -20.10 -21.26 -22.90
C LYS A 344 -19.66 -20.16 -21.93
N GLU A 345 -19.15 -20.52 -20.75
CA GLU A 345 -18.74 -19.58 -19.69
C GLU A 345 -17.24 -19.24 -19.69
N LEU A 346 -16.45 -19.78 -20.61
CA LEU A 346 -14.99 -19.56 -20.65
C LEU A 346 -14.54 -18.48 -21.65
N SER A 347 -15.42 -17.55 -22.03
CA SER A 347 -15.06 -16.42 -22.87
C SER A 347 -15.77 -15.13 -22.46
N THR A 348 -15.46 -14.60 -21.28
CA THR A 348 -15.65 -13.17 -20.99
C THR A 348 -14.51 -12.64 -20.13
N ASP A 349 -13.95 -11.56 -20.64
CA ASP A 349 -12.97 -10.65 -20.04
C ASP A 349 -13.59 -10.01 -18.77
N ASP A 350 -13.34 -10.56 -17.56
CA ASP A 350 -14.03 -10.09 -16.36
C ASP A 350 -13.15 -10.12 -15.09
N ASN A 351 -11.92 -9.59 -15.17
CA ASN A 351 -11.18 -9.21 -13.95
C ASN A 351 -11.71 -7.86 -13.42
N GLN A 352 -13.00 -7.83 -13.06
CA GLN A 352 -13.72 -6.63 -12.66
C GLN A 352 -13.70 -6.48 -11.14
N VAL A 353 -12.75 -5.69 -10.63
CA VAL A 353 -12.70 -5.28 -9.22
C VAL A 353 -13.77 -4.20 -8.99
N LEU A 354 -14.73 -4.48 -8.12
CA LEU A 354 -15.82 -3.58 -7.75
C LEU A 354 -15.50 -2.86 -6.44
N LYS A 355 -15.79 -1.56 -6.35
CA LYS A 355 -15.54 -0.76 -5.15
C LYS A 355 -16.85 -0.46 -4.43
N PHE A 356 -16.98 -0.91 -3.19
CA PHE A 356 -18.16 -0.72 -2.37
C PHE A 356 -17.95 0.32 -1.27
N THR A 357 -19.03 0.99 -0.86
CA THR A 357 -19.09 1.82 0.35
C THR A 357 -20.35 1.47 1.12
N LEU A 358 -20.17 0.88 2.30
CA LEU A 358 -21.24 0.60 3.26
C LEU A 358 -21.30 1.73 4.28
N ARG A 359 -22.39 2.50 4.27
CA ARG A 359 -22.71 3.54 5.25
C ARG A 359 -23.63 2.97 6.32
N ILE A 360 -23.18 2.96 7.57
CA ILE A 360 -23.89 2.40 8.73
C ILE A 360 -23.63 3.24 9.98
N ARG A 361 -24.55 3.28 10.95
CA ARG A 361 -24.31 3.96 12.24
C ARG A 361 -23.53 3.06 13.21
N ASN A 362 -22.57 3.64 13.91
CA ASN A 362 -21.86 2.96 15.00
C ASN A 362 -22.72 2.90 16.29
N ALA A 363 -22.21 2.24 17.33
CA ALA A 363 -22.90 2.12 18.62
C ALA A 363 -23.11 3.47 19.34
N GLN A 364 -22.35 4.50 18.97
CA GLN A 364 -22.47 5.88 19.48
C GLN A 364 -23.50 6.70 18.68
N GLY A 365 -24.07 6.13 17.62
CA GLY A 365 -25.06 6.77 16.76
C GLY A 365 -24.47 7.62 15.63
N ASP A 366 -23.16 7.64 15.42
CA ASP A 366 -22.53 8.39 14.32
C ASP A 366 -22.53 7.59 13.01
N LEU A 367 -22.67 8.29 11.87
CA LEU A 367 -22.57 7.67 10.54
C LEU A 367 -21.12 7.34 10.20
N HIS A 368 -20.89 6.09 9.79
CA HIS A 368 -19.59 5.56 9.43
C HIS A 368 -19.62 4.94 8.03
N ASP A 369 -18.63 5.27 7.20
CA ASP A 369 -18.49 4.78 5.83
C ASP A 369 -17.37 3.74 5.76
N ILE A 370 -17.72 2.48 5.48
CA ILE A 370 -16.81 1.36 5.32
C ILE A 370 -16.59 1.15 3.82
N LYS A 371 -15.37 1.44 3.33
CA LYS A 371 -15.00 1.27 1.94
C LYS A 371 -14.20 -0.01 1.75
N PHE A 372 -14.58 -0.84 0.77
CA PHE A 372 -13.91 -2.09 0.48
C PHE A 372 -13.97 -2.43 -1.01
N GLU A 373 -13.06 -3.28 -1.46
CA GLU A 373 -13.02 -3.77 -2.84
C GLU A 373 -13.48 -5.22 -2.85
N PHE A 374 -14.17 -5.63 -3.92
CA PHE A 374 -14.66 -6.97 -4.13
C PHE A 374 -14.18 -7.46 -5.50
N ASN A 375 -13.43 -8.56 -5.51
CA ASN A 375 -12.98 -9.18 -6.74
C ASN A 375 -13.85 -10.38 -7.10
N LYS A 376 -14.67 -10.22 -8.15
CA LYS A 376 -15.56 -11.27 -8.67
C LYS A 376 -14.82 -12.58 -9.02
N ALA A 377 -13.54 -12.53 -9.35
CA ALA A 377 -12.76 -13.70 -9.76
C ALA A 377 -12.16 -14.49 -8.58
N THR A 378 -11.97 -13.87 -7.42
CA THR A 378 -11.23 -14.46 -6.29
C THR A 378 -12.02 -14.55 -4.99
N GLU A 379 -13.14 -13.82 -4.88
CA GLU A 379 -13.89 -13.67 -3.64
C GLU A 379 -15.36 -14.00 -3.83
N THR A 380 -15.99 -14.55 -2.79
CA THR A 380 -17.45 -14.73 -2.76
C THR A 380 -18.09 -13.73 -1.80
N VAL A 381 -19.31 -13.26 -2.11
CA VAL A 381 -20.03 -12.30 -1.26
C VAL A 381 -20.19 -12.80 0.19
N PRO A 382 -20.58 -14.07 0.44
CA PRO A 382 -20.67 -14.58 1.82
C PRO A 382 -19.35 -14.55 2.59
N ASP A 383 -18.22 -14.81 1.93
CA ASP A 383 -16.91 -14.80 2.57
C ASP A 383 -16.53 -13.38 3.03
N VAL A 384 -16.75 -12.39 2.16
CA VAL A 384 -16.50 -10.97 2.49
C VAL A 384 -17.39 -10.52 3.65
N VAL A 385 -18.67 -10.89 3.65
CA VAL A 385 -19.58 -10.52 4.75
C VAL A 385 -19.21 -11.24 6.04
N SER A 386 -18.79 -12.50 5.99
CA SER A 386 -18.26 -13.24 7.14
C SER A 386 -17.02 -12.56 7.74
N GLU A 387 -16.12 -12.08 6.87
CA GLU A 387 -14.96 -11.30 7.28
C GLU A 387 -15.37 -9.98 7.96
N MET A 388 -16.38 -9.28 7.44
CA MET A 388 -16.92 -8.05 8.05
C MET A 388 -17.53 -8.30 9.45
N VAL A 389 -18.21 -9.43 9.65
CA VAL A 389 -18.72 -9.84 10.98
C VAL A 389 -17.56 -10.17 11.92
N SER A 390 -16.57 -10.94 11.45
CA SER A 390 -15.39 -11.29 12.25
C SER A 390 -14.56 -10.07 12.69
N ALA A 391 -14.61 -9.00 11.88
CA ALA A 391 -13.97 -7.71 12.14
C ALA A 391 -14.81 -6.77 13.04
N ASN A 392 -15.97 -7.21 13.55
CA ASN A 392 -16.94 -6.40 14.30
C ASN A 392 -17.36 -5.11 13.57
N LEU A 393 -17.37 -5.13 12.22
CA LEU A 393 -17.80 -3.98 11.40
C LEU A 393 -19.32 -3.95 11.23
N ILE A 394 -19.95 -5.13 11.27
CA ILE A 394 -21.38 -5.33 11.22
C ILE A 394 -21.76 -6.37 12.28
N ASP A 395 -22.96 -6.25 12.83
CA ASP A 395 -23.50 -7.23 13.78
C ASP A 395 -23.81 -8.55 13.04
N GLU A 396 -23.61 -9.69 13.70
CA GLU A 396 -23.91 -11.01 13.14
C GLU A 396 -25.37 -11.12 12.66
N ARG A 397 -26.29 -10.42 13.33
CA ARG A 397 -27.71 -10.35 12.96
C ARG A 397 -27.94 -9.64 11.62
N ASP A 398 -27.03 -8.78 11.20
CA ASP A 398 -27.11 -7.98 9.97
C ASP A 398 -26.39 -8.62 8.77
N ALA A 399 -25.66 -9.73 8.98
CA ALA A 399 -24.95 -10.43 7.92
C ALA A 399 -25.86 -10.84 6.75
N GLN A 400 -27.05 -11.38 7.04
CA GLN A 400 -28.00 -11.81 6.02
C GLN A 400 -28.53 -10.65 5.14
N PRO A 401 -29.03 -9.54 5.71
CA PRO A 401 -29.37 -8.33 4.96
C PRO A 401 -28.23 -7.78 4.08
N VAL A 402 -27.00 -7.75 4.60
CA VAL A 402 -25.82 -7.24 3.86
C VAL A 402 -25.50 -8.15 2.68
N THR A 403 -25.43 -9.47 2.89
CA THR A 403 -25.19 -10.47 1.83
C THR A 403 -26.21 -10.35 0.71
N SER A 404 -27.52 -10.33 1.03
CA SER A 404 -28.56 -10.24 0.01
C SER A 404 -28.49 -8.95 -0.81
N THR A 405 -28.13 -7.84 -0.17
CA THR A 405 -28.02 -6.54 -0.86
C THR A 405 -26.76 -6.46 -1.71
N MET A 406 -25.64 -6.97 -1.22
CA MET A 406 -24.38 -7.02 -1.96
C MET A 406 -24.49 -7.93 -3.19
N THR A 407 -25.09 -9.13 -3.05
CA THR A 407 -25.36 -10.01 -4.20
C THR A 407 -26.18 -9.31 -5.28
N LYS A 408 -27.23 -8.58 -4.89
CA LYS A 408 -28.04 -7.79 -5.85
C LYS A 408 -27.25 -6.71 -6.58
N LEU A 409 -26.33 -6.02 -5.92
CA LEU A 409 -25.50 -4.98 -6.53
C LEU A 409 -24.38 -5.56 -7.42
N VAL A 410 -23.87 -6.74 -7.08
CA VAL A 410 -22.88 -7.46 -7.90
C VAL A 410 -23.53 -8.02 -9.19
N GLU A 411 -24.78 -8.50 -9.09
CA GLU A 411 -25.54 -9.09 -10.20
C GLU A 411 -26.26 -8.05 -11.09
N ASN A 412 -26.59 -6.86 -10.56
CA ASN A 412 -27.22 -5.77 -11.33
C ASN A 412 -26.36 -4.49 -11.35
N PRO A 413 -25.53 -4.28 -12.38
CA PRO A 413 -24.67 -3.10 -12.53
C PRO A 413 -25.42 -1.77 -12.71
N SER A 414 -26.73 -1.82 -12.96
CA SER A 414 -27.60 -0.64 -13.12
C SER A 414 -27.99 0.01 -11.79
N LEU A 415 -27.81 -0.68 -10.66
CA LEU A 415 -28.06 -0.17 -9.32
C LEU A 415 -26.73 0.26 -8.70
N SER A 416 -26.52 1.56 -8.55
CA SER A 416 -25.32 2.11 -7.90
C SER A 416 -25.46 2.20 -6.38
N THR A 417 -26.66 2.07 -5.82
CA THR A 417 -26.90 2.24 -4.38
C THR A 417 -28.15 1.48 -3.93
N ALA A 418 -28.10 0.84 -2.76
CA ALA A 418 -29.22 0.17 -2.14
C ALA A 418 -29.23 0.40 -0.62
N THR A 419 -30.41 0.72 -0.06
CA THR A 419 -30.63 0.89 1.39
C THR A 419 -31.41 -0.31 1.93
N PHE A 420 -31.02 -0.84 3.09
CA PHE A 420 -31.64 -2.00 3.71
C PHE A 420 -31.74 -1.83 5.24
N ALA A 421 -32.74 -2.48 5.85
CA ALA A 421 -32.98 -2.42 7.28
C ALA A 421 -32.00 -3.33 8.06
N LEU A 422 -31.52 -2.84 9.20
CA LEU A 422 -30.69 -3.60 10.13
C LEU A 422 -31.58 -4.37 11.10
N LYS A 423 -31.28 -5.66 11.29
CA LYS A 423 -31.93 -6.51 12.28
C LYS A 423 -31.36 -6.31 13.69
N SER A 424 -30.16 -5.74 13.81
CA SER A 424 -29.51 -5.43 15.09
C SER A 424 -30.12 -4.22 15.82
N TYR A 425 -30.88 -3.38 15.11
CA TYR A 425 -31.47 -2.15 15.68
C TYR A 425 -32.70 -2.46 16.54
N VAL A 426 -32.60 -2.17 17.84
CA VAL A 426 -33.66 -2.43 18.84
C VAL A 426 -33.78 -1.24 19.80
N ASP A 427 -33.84 -0.01 19.29
CA ASP A 427 -34.11 1.16 20.13
C ASP A 427 -35.59 1.60 20.00
N PRO A 428 -36.42 1.38 21.04
CA PRO A 428 -37.82 1.81 21.04
C PRO A 428 -38.02 3.32 21.27
N SER A 429 -36.96 4.07 21.61
CA SER A 429 -37.03 5.52 21.88
C SER A 429 -36.80 6.39 20.64
N GLN A 430 -36.22 5.83 19.57
CA GLN A 430 -35.94 6.52 18.32
C GLN A 430 -36.57 5.75 17.15
N PRO A 431 -37.55 6.33 16.43
CA PRO A 431 -38.18 5.68 15.28
C PRO A 431 -37.17 5.48 14.16
N SER A 432 -37.26 4.34 13.45
CA SER A 432 -36.40 4.05 12.32
C SER A 432 -36.69 4.99 11.15
N ASP A 433 -35.63 5.45 10.47
CA ASP A 433 -35.69 6.42 9.39
C ASP A 433 -34.66 6.03 8.31
N ASP A 434 -35.15 5.83 7.08
CA ASP A 434 -34.36 5.37 5.94
C ASP A 434 -33.48 6.47 5.33
N LYS A 435 -33.89 7.74 5.43
CA LYS A 435 -33.11 8.90 4.95
C LYS A 435 -32.01 9.29 5.93
N LEU A 436 -32.29 9.18 7.22
CA LEU A 436 -31.31 9.43 8.28
C LEU A 436 -30.49 8.18 8.62
N LEU A 437 -30.75 7.03 7.99
CA LEU A 437 -30.10 5.74 8.26
C LEU A 437 -30.14 5.36 9.75
N ILE A 438 -31.30 5.59 10.39
CA ILE A 438 -31.58 5.18 11.76
C ILE A 438 -32.25 3.80 11.69
N GLY A 439 -31.54 2.74 12.07
CA GLY A 439 -31.97 1.36 11.88
C GLY A 439 -31.87 0.85 10.44
N PHE A 440 -31.22 1.61 9.55
CA PHE A 440 -30.95 1.26 8.16
C PHE A 440 -29.47 1.45 7.84
N ALA A 441 -28.98 0.70 6.85
CA ALA A 441 -27.66 0.88 6.26
C ALA A 441 -27.79 1.02 4.74
N GLN A 442 -26.80 1.65 4.12
CA GLN A 442 -26.76 1.89 2.69
C GLN A 442 -25.48 1.34 2.09
N LEU A 443 -25.60 0.51 1.06
CA LEU A 443 -24.47 -0.02 0.30
C LEU A 443 -24.45 0.63 -1.09
N SER A 444 -23.32 1.23 -1.45
CA SER A 444 -23.12 1.92 -2.72
C SER A 444 -21.98 1.27 -3.50
N LEU A 445 -22.19 1.08 -4.79
CA LEU A 445 -21.17 0.67 -5.76
C LEU A 445 -20.59 1.93 -6.40
N ASN A 446 -19.32 2.20 -6.13
CA ASN A 446 -18.58 3.30 -6.72
C ASN A 446 -18.05 2.85 -8.09
N THR A 447 -18.60 3.41 -9.16
CA THR A 447 -18.17 3.16 -10.55
C THR A 447 -16.96 4.00 -10.93
#